data_AF-A0A951QUY6-F1
#
_entry.id   AF-A0A951QUY6-F1
#
_cell.length_a   1.000
_cell.length_b   1.000
_cell.length_c   1.000
_cell.angle_alpha   90.00
_cell.angle_beta   90.00
_cell.angle_gamma   90.00
#
_symmetry.space_group_name_H-M   'P 1'
#
loop_
_entity.id
_entity.type
_entity.pdbx_description
1 polymer ?
#
loop_
_entity_poly.entity_id
_entity_poly.type
_entity_poly.pdbx_seq_one_letter_code
_entity_poly.pdbx_strand_id
1 'polypeptide(L)' 'MSPEQKLLAKWRSLPKDKQEEVLDFVEFIHLKNVNKIPLGERLRQIRERIVDSGKLLLDEDEIEKEFASRRGGLEGRGE' A
#
# COMPACT_ATOMS: atom_id res chain seq x y z
N MET A 1 18.97 -31.09 -12.38
CA MET A 1 18.68 -30.36 -11.12
C MET A 1 17.36 -29.63 -11.25
N SER A 2 16.49 -29.78 -10.25
CA SER A 2 15.24 -29.04 -10.16
C SER A 2 15.49 -27.54 -9.90
N PRO A 3 14.51 -26.66 -10.18
CA PRO A 3 14.58 -25.24 -9.84
C PRO A 3 14.91 -24.98 -8.37
N GLU A 4 14.31 -25.74 -7.46
CA GLU A 4 14.51 -25.65 -6.00
C GLU A 4 15.94 -26.02 -5.62
N GLN A 5 16.49 -27.08 -6.23
CA GLN A 5 17.87 -27.49 -6.01
C GLN A 5 18.86 -26.43 -6.50
N LYS A 6 18.59 -25.79 -7.64
CA LYS A 6 19.42 -24.68 -8.16
C LYS A 6 19.38 -23.47 -7.23
N LEU A 7 18.21 -23.13 -6.68
CA LEU A 7 18.04 -22.04 -5.73
C LEU A 7 18.84 -22.31 -4.44
N LEU A 8 18.68 -23.49 -3.84
CA LEU A 8 19.40 -23.88 -2.63
C LEU A 8 20.92 -23.88 -2.83
N ALA A 9 21.39 -24.37 -3.99
CA ALA A 9 22.82 -24.36 -4.31
C ALA A 9 23.38 -22.93 -4.40
N LYS A 10 22.66 -22.02 -5.09
CA LYS A 10 23.06 -20.61 -5.18
C LYS A 10 22.99 -19.90 -3.84
N TRP A 11 21.93 -20.12 -3.06
CA TRP A 11 21.76 -19.50 -1.75
C TRP A 11 22.88 -19.89 -0.78
N ARG A 12 23.25 -21.19 -0.73
CA ARG A 12 24.36 -21.67 0.11
C ARG A 12 25.72 -21.14 -0.30
N SER A 13 25.91 -20.76 -1.56
CA SER A 13 27.16 -20.14 -2.04
C SER A 13 27.30 -18.66 -1.67
N LEU A 14 26.22 -18.02 -1.17
CA LEU A 14 26.24 -16.62 -0.78
C LEU A 14 26.88 -16.43 0.60
N PRO A 15 27.56 -15.29 0.84
CA PRO A 15 27.90 -14.81 2.18
C PRO A 15 26.66 -14.65 3.08
N LYS A 16 26.84 -14.71 4.41
CA LYS A 16 25.72 -14.70 5.38
C LYS A 16 24.81 -13.48 5.25
N ASP A 17 25.38 -12.29 5.07
CA ASP A 17 24.63 -11.05 4.85
C ASP A 17 23.72 -11.13 3.61
N LYS A 18 24.21 -11.76 2.54
CA LYS A 18 23.43 -11.99 1.31
C LYS A 18 22.42 -13.12 1.44
N GLN A 19 22.61 -14.05 2.37
CA GLN A 19 21.59 -15.05 2.69
C GLN A 19 20.40 -14.41 3.41
N GLU A 20 20.65 -13.48 4.34
CA GLU A 20 19.60 -12.70 5.01
C GLU A 20 18.84 -11.80 4.02
N GLU A 21 19.53 -11.13 3.09
CA GLU A 21 18.88 -10.30 2.05
C GLU A 21 17.89 -11.11 1.18
N VAL A 22 18.19 -12.38 0.91
CA VAL A 22 17.27 -13.27 0.19
C VAL A 22 16.04 -13.61 1.02
N LEU A 23 16.20 -13.81 2.34
CA LEU A 23 15.08 -14.04 3.26
C LEU A 23 14.17 -12.81 3.35
N ASP A 24 14.76 -11.62 3.53
CA ASP A 24 14.06 -10.34 3.51
C ASP A 24 13.27 -10.15 2.22
N PHE A 25 13.86 -10.51 1.08
CA PHE A 25 13.18 -10.42 -0.21
C PHE A 25 12.00 -11.40 -0.33
N VAL A 26 12.15 -12.64 0.15
CA VAL A 26 11.05 -13.62 0.17
C VAL A 26 9.91 -13.14 1.07
N GLU A 27 10.23 -12.58 2.24
CA GLU A 27 9.25 -11.98 3.15
C GLU A 27 8.54 -10.79 2.48
N PHE A 28 9.28 -9.91 1.82
CA PHE A 28 8.71 -8.82 1.03
C PHE A 28 7.75 -9.31 -0.07
N ILE A 29 8.11 -10.37 -0.79
CA ILE A 29 7.26 -10.96 -1.83
C ILE A 29 5.98 -11.53 -1.21
N HIS A 30 6.08 -12.20 -0.06
CA HIS A 30 4.92 -12.63 0.69
C HIS A 30 4.05 -11.44 1.10
N LEU A 31 4.60 -10.41 1.74
CA LEU A 31 3.85 -9.22 2.15
C LEU A 31 3.14 -8.51 0.98
N LYS A 32 3.80 -8.44 -0.18
CA LYS A 32 3.23 -7.86 -1.41
C LYS A 32 2.07 -8.69 -1.97
N ASN A 33 2.11 -10.00 -1.78
CA ASN A 33 1.12 -10.95 -2.31
C ASN A 33 0.03 -11.31 -1.29
N VAL A 34 0.28 -11.15 0.00
CA VAL A 34 -0.59 -11.66 1.07
C VAL A 34 -1.90 -10.90 1.16
N ASN A 35 -1.99 -9.61 0.84
CA ASN A 35 -3.28 -8.91 0.92
C ASN A 35 -3.34 -7.66 0.04
N LYS A 36 -3.44 -7.84 -1.27
CA LYS A 36 -4.17 -6.85 -2.06
C LYS A 36 -5.66 -7.16 -1.93
N ILE A 37 -6.22 -6.84 -0.76
CA ILE A 37 -7.67 -6.63 -0.65
C ILE A 37 -8.03 -5.73 -1.83
N PRO A 38 -8.93 -6.15 -2.74
CA PRO A 38 -9.33 -5.34 -3.87
C PRO A 38 -9.58 -3.91 -3.40
N LEU A 39 -9.08 -2.91 -4.14
CA LEU A 39 -9.10 -1.52 -3.69
C LEU A 39 -10.49 -1.11 -3.17
N GLY A 40 -11.56 -1.56 -3.84
CA GLY A 40 -12.94 -1.32 -3.41
C GLY A 40 -13.28 -1.91 -2.03
N GLU A 41 -12.84 -3.13 -1.73
CA GLU A 41 -13.05 -3.75 -0.41
C GLU A 41 -12.26 -3.03 0.68
N ARG A 42 -11.03 -2.61 0.37
CA ARG A 42 -10.22 -1.81 1.30
C ARG A 42 -10.84 -0.44 1.57
N LEU A 43 -11.36 0.23 0.53
CA LEU A 43 -12.07 1.50 0.66
C LEU A 43 -13.36 1.34 1.48
N ARG A 44 -14.07 0.22 1.32
CA ARG A 44 -15.26 -0.09 2.11
C ARG A 44 -14.92 -0.27 3.59
N GLN A 45 -13.88 -1.02 3.92
CA GLN A 45 -13.42 -1.16 5.31
C GLN A 45 -13.00 0.18 5.93
N ILE A 46 -12.36 1.06 5.15
CA ILE A 46 -12.02 2.41 5.61
C ILE A 46 -13.29 3.23 5.86
N ARG A 47 -14.28 3.15 4.97
CA ARG A 47 -15.57 3.82 5.13
C ARG A 47 -16.30 3.36 6.39
N GLU A 48 -16.37 2.05 6.63
CA GLU A 48 -16.99 1.45 7.82
C GLU A 48 -16.33 1.97 9.11
N ARG A 49 -15.00 1.99 9.16
CA ARG A 49 -14.26 2.54 10.33
C ARG A 49 -14.52 4.02 10.59
N ILE A 50 -14.71 4.83 9.54
CA ILE A 50 -15.03 6.26 9.69
C ILE A 50 -16.43 6.41 10.31
N VAL A 51 -17.41 5.68 9.79
CA VAL A 51 -18.79 5.69 10.29
C VAL A 51 -18.85 5.20 11.74
N ASP A 52 -18.17 4.10 12.06
CA ASP A 52 -18.11 3.54 13.43
C ASP A 52 -17.47 4.51 14.43
N SER A 53 -16.54 5.36 13.97
CA SER A 53 -15.93 6.40 14.81
C SER A 53 -16.86 7.60 15.07
N GLY A 54 -18.08 7.60 14.52
CA GLY A 54 -19.03 8.70 14.61
C GLY A 54 -18.66 9.91 13.76
N LYS A 55 -17.62 9.79 12.91
CA LYS A 55 -17.22 10.84 11.98
C LYS A 55 -18.09 10.74 10.73
N LEU A 56 -18.63 11.88 10.30
CA LEU A 56 -19.37 11.95 9.06
C LEU A 56 -18.42 11.89 7.86
N LEU A 57 -18.90 11.29 6.78
CA LEU A 57 -18.24 11.37 5.49
C LEU A 57 -18.48 12.76 4.91
N LEU A 58 -17.51 13.24 4.14
CA LEU A 58 -17.63 14.52 3.45
C LEU A 58 -18.82 14.47 2.48
N ASP A 59 -19.61 15.54 2.46
CA ASP A 59 -20.58 15.77 1.41
C ASP A 59 -19.91 16.29 0.12
N GLU A 60 -20.70 16.55 -0.91
CA GLU A 60 -20.20 16.95 -2.23
C GLU A 60 -19.41 18.27 -2.18
N ASP A 61 -19.90 19.26 -1.44
CA ASP A 61 -19.26 20.57 -1.29
C ASP A 61 -17.95 20.47 -0.49
N GLU A 62 -17.96 19.66 0.57
CA GLU A 62 -16.77 19.38 1.38
C GLU A 62 -15.70 18.63 0.58
N ILE A 63 -16.11 17.70 -0.29
CA ILE A 63 -15.20 16.99 -1.20
C ILE A 63 -14.55 17.96 -2.19
N GLU A 64 -15.32 18.85 -2.82
CA GLU A 64 -14.79 19.83 -3.76
C GLU A 64 -13.78 20.78 -3.09
N LYS A 65 -14.09 21.23 -1.87
CA LYS A 65 -13.19 22.08 -1.08
C LYS A 65 -11.89 21.37 -0.71
N GLU A 66 -11.96 20.08 -0.39
CA GLU A 66 -10.80 19.23 -0.10
C GLU A 66 -9.90 19.08 -1.34
N PHE A 67 -10.50 18.78 -2.49
CA PHE A 67 -9.79 18.68 -3.76
C PHE A 67 -9.13 19.99 -4.17
N ALA A 68 -9.83 21.11 -4.00
CA ALA A 68 -9.29 22.44 -4.26
C ALA A 68 -8.09 22.73 -3.35
N SER A 69 -8.20 22.42 -2.06
CA SER A 69 -7.13 22.62 -1.06
C SER A 69 -5.88 21.80 -1.38
N ARG A 70 -6.02 20.55 -1.84
CA ARG A 70 -4.88 19.71 -2.26
C ARG A 70 -4.20 20.16 -3.54
N ARG A 71 -4.93 20.85 -4.42
CA ARG A 71 -4.44 21.33 -5.73
C ARG A 71 -3.93 22.78 -5.69
N GLY A 72 -3.83 23.39 -4.51
CA GLY A 72 -3.29 24.74 -4.35
C GLY A 72 -4.33 25.86 -4.31
N GLY A 73 -5.61 25.55 -4.11
CA GLY A 73 -6.69 26.50 -3.87
C GLY A 73 -7.18 27.26 -5.10
N LEU A 74 -8.44 27.70 -5.06
CA LEU A 74 -9.00 28.72 -5.96
C LEU A 74 -8.67 30.14 -5.45
N GLU A 75 -7.49 30.37 -4.89
CA GLU A 75 -7.04 31.71 -4.43
C GLU A 75 -6.13 32.39 -5.46
N GLY A 76 -6.50 32.30 -6.75
CA GLY A 76 -5.70 32.86 -7.84
C GLY A 76 -6.49 33.59 -8.94
N ARG A 77 -7.78 33.88 -8.74
CA ARG A 77 -8.57 34.73 -9.64
C ARG A 77 -9.44 35.70 -8.85
N GLY A 78 -8.80 36.71 -8.28
CA GLY A 78 -9.44 37.90 -7.77
C GLY A 78 -8.54 39.09 -8.06
N GLU A 79 -9.02 39.96 -8.97
CA GLU A 79 -8.51 41.26 -9.42
C GLU A 79 -7.39 41.29 -10.48
#